data_AF-E8R8X6-F1
#
_entry.id   AF-E8R8X6-F1
#
_cell.length_a   1.000
_cell.length_b   1.000
_cell.length_c   1.000
_cell.angle_alpha   90.00
_cell.angle_beta   90.00
_cell.angle_gamma   90.00
#
_symmetry.space_group_name_H-M   'P 1'
#
loop_
_entity.id
_entity.type
_entity.pdbx_description
1 polymer ?
#
loop_
_entity_poly.entity_id
_entity_poly.type
_entity_poly.pdbx_seq_one_letter_code
_entity_poly.pdbx_strand_id
1 'polypeptide(L)'
;MRLVEPGMLRARKIRLEEYLSLLGKIISEWKTPVIRAPGGVVVDEDLGVYTALREFGVRYIPVVDDAGEAGGEVPLDLLDPFHEVRGGGARVYDSVVDLVSRDLPTPLVKLKSLSRGDVRVWAKLEWYHPFSLSIKDRVAWYMLHRLLEEEGNPRKLYEASSTNTGMALVGLGNYHGVKVRVYLPSTAQRCVDYVFQAMGAEARRESTPITIGMLNKVLIEASRDGAIVLNQFENDYNFLVHLRYTAKEADYQLMSMGVRPSAVVAGLGTSGHFSALSFYFKHRYGRVKTIGVQPAQGSSIPGLRRIETGVKWLHSVEADEVVDVTLEEALKGVLHVARGDGIMPGFSSGAVAYALMKLVENGSLSGDVIVVFPDHGLKYVELLEGLLAEKCVEEAPQSWHQPYA
;
A
#
# COMPACT_ATOMS: atom_id res chain seq x y z
N MET A 1 -6.05 16.45 -32.21
CA MET A 1 -5.95 15.85 -30.86
C MET A 1 -6.33 16.90 -29.83
N ARG A 2 -7.14 16.54 -28.83
CA ARG A 2 -7.49 17.37 -27.66
C ARG A 2 -7.22 16.60 -26.36
N LEU A 3 -6.98 17.32 -25.27
CA LEU A 3 -6.84 16.75 -23.93
C LEU A 3 -8.17 16.90 -23.19
N VAL A 4 -8.67 15.80 -22.62
CA VAL A 4 -9.94 15.78 -21.86
C VAL A 4 -9.75 15.12 -20.51
N GLU A 5 -10.50 15.53 -19.50
CA GLU A 5 -10.48 14.82 -18.22
C GLU A 5 -11.12 13.44 -18.37
N PRO A 6 -10.61 12.38 -17.71
CA PRO A 6 -11.14 11.02 -17.84
C PRO A 6 -12.66 10.93 -17.61
N GLY A 7 -13.20 11.71 -16.67
CA GLY A 7 -14.64 11.74 -16.35
C GLY A 7 -15.55 12.28 -17.47
N MET A 8 -14.98 12.92 -18.48
CA MET A 8 -15.74 13.40 -19.66
C MET A 8 -16.00 12.30 -20.69
N LEU A 9 -15.38 11.12 -20.53
CA LEU A 9 -15.47 10.00 -21.47
C LEU A 9 -16.34 8.88 -20.94
N ARG A 10 -17.06 8.21 -21.85
CA ARG A 10 -17.81 6.99 -21.56
C ARG A 10 -17.06 5.78 -22.10
N ALA A 11 -16.85 4.77 -21.26
CA ALA A 11 -16.27 3.49 -21.64
C ALA A 11 -16.86 2.36 -20.80
N ARG A 12 -16.93 1.15 -21.36
CA ARG A 12 -17.25 -0.05 -20.56
C ARG A 12 -16.07 -0.43 -19.67
N LYS A 13 -16.36 -1.10 -18.56
CA LYS A 13 -15.32 -1.70 -17.71
C LYS A 13 -14.70 -2.91 -18.41
N ILE A 14 -13.42 -3.08 -18.21
CA ILE A 14 -12.64 -4.26 -18.63
C ILE A 14 -11.90 -4.82 -17.41
N ARG A 15 -11.47 -6.09 -17.50
CA ARG A 15 -10.78 -6.75 -16.38
C ARG A 15 -9.37 -6.20 -16.19
N LEU A 16 -8.82 -6.35 -14.99
CA LEU A 16 -7.49 -5.88 -14.62
C LEU A 16 -6.42 -6.38 -15.61
N GLU A 17 -6.43 -7.68 -15.91
CA GLU A 17 -5.41 -8.32 -16.74
C GLU A 17 -5.38 -7.77 -18.18
N GLU A 18 -6.52 -7.27 -18.66
CA GLU A 18 -6.69 -6.80 -20.04
C GLU A 18 -5.95 -5.48 -20.30
N TYR A 19 -5.70 -4.67 -19.27
CA TYR A 19 -5.00 -3.38 -19.44
C TYR A 19 -3.66 -3.29 -18.72
N LEU A 20 -3.30 -4.23 -17.83
CA LEU A 20 -2.01 -4.19 -17.15
C LEU A 20 -0.83 -4.27 -18.12
N SER A 21 -0.90 -5.11 -19.16
CA SER A 21 0.17 -5.19 -20.17
C SER A 21 0.38 -3.86 -20.90
N LEU A 22 -0.73 -3.18 -21.26
CA LEU A 22 -0.68 -1.86 -21.89
C LEU A 22 -0.12 -0.80 -20.94
N LEU A 23 -0.55 -0.81 -19.68
CA LEU A 23 -0.04 0.11 -18.68
C LEU A 23 1.47 -0.07 -18.46
N GLY A 24 1.94 -1.32 -18.44
CA GLY A 24 3.37 -1.63 -18.37
C GLY A 24 4.14 -1.00 -19.53
N LYS A 25 3.64 -1.14 -20.76
CA LYS A 25 4.24 -0.50 -21.94
C LYS A 25 4.25 1.03 -21.83
N ILE A 26 3.12 1.62 -21.43
CA ILE A 26 2.98 3.08 -21.26
C ILE A 26 4.00 3.61 -20.25
N ILE A 27 4.17 2.94 -19.11
CA ILE A 27 5.13 3.33 -18.08
C ILE A 27 6.57 3.15 -18.55
N SER A 28 6.88 2.03 -19.23
CA SER A 28 8.24 1.76 -19.73
C SER A 28 8.71 2.77 -20.75
N GLU A 29 7.84 3.13 -21.68
CA GLU A 29 8.16 4.07 -22.74
C GLU A 29 7.87 5.53 -22.34
N TRP A 30 7.19 5.73 -21.21
CA TRP A 30 6.70 7.01 -20.69
C TRP A 30 5.92 7.83 -21.74
N LYS A 31 5.14 7.12 -22.56
CA LYS A 31 4.30 7.66 -23.64
C LYS A 31 3.07 6.79 -23.81
N THR A 32 2.02 7.34 -24.42
CA THR A 32 0.77 6.62 -24.68
C THR A 32 0.25 6.95 -26.06
N PRO A 33 -0.42 6.01 -26.75
CA PRO A 33 -1.18 6.33 -27.95
C PRO A 33 -2.31 7.30 -27.65
N VAL A 34 -2.71 8.05 -28.67
CA VAL A 34 -3.92 8.88 -28.68
C VAL A 34 -5.15 8.00 -28.87
N ILE A 35 -6.21 8.26 -28.11
CA ILE A 35 -7.43 7.44 -28.07
C ILE A 35 -8.49 8.00 -29.02
N ARG A 36 -9.23 7.13 -29.73
CA ARG A 36 -10.45 7.57 -30.44
C ARG A 36 -11.64 7.58 -29.50
N ALA A 37 -12.33 8.71 -29.48
CA ALA A 37 -13.54 8.89 -28.69
C ALA A 37 -14.61 9.72 -29.41
N PRO A 38 -15.13 9.26 -30.57
CA PRO A 38 -16.15 9.99 -31.32
C PRO A 38 -17.38 10.23 -30.45
N GLY A 39 -17.82 11.49 -30.36
CA GLY A 39 -18.95 11.87 -29.49
C GLY A 39 -18.71 11.61 -28.00
N GLY A 40 -17.46 11.50 -27.56
CA GLY A 40 -17.09 11.25 -26.15
C GLY A 40 -17.19 9.80 -25.70
N VAL A 41 -17.35 8.84 -26.63
CA VAL A 41 -17.41 7.40 -26.33
C VAL A 41 -16.13 6.73 -26.79
N VAL A 42 -15.40 6.10 -25.87
CA VAL A 42 -14.16 5.39 -26.18
C VAL A 42 -14.46 4.17 -27.04
N VAL A 43 -13.73 4.03 -28.15
CA VAL A 43 -13.88 2.88 -29.06
C VAL A 43 -13.27 1.61 -28.48
N ASP A 44 -13.88 0.45 -28.79
CA ASP A 44 -13.54 -0.86 -28.21
C ASP A 44 -12.04 -1.22 -28.27
N GLU A 45 -11.33 -0.85 -29.33
CA GLU A 45 -9.90 -1.12 -29.48
C GLU A 45 -8.99 -0.24 -28.59
N ASP A 46 -9.48 0.92 -28.13
CA ASP A 46 -8.72 1.84 -27.27
C ASP A 46 -9.16 1.77 -25.79
N LEU A 47 -10.11 0.89 -25.43
CA LEU A 47 -10.58 0.69 -24.04
C LEU A 47 -9.44 0.35 -23.09
N GLY A 48 -8.50 -0.49 -23.55
CA GLY A 48 -7.34 -0.91 -22.76
C GLY A 48 -6.46 0.28 -22.39
N VAL A 49 -6.16 1.14 -23.36
CA VAL A 49 -5.37 2.35 -23.16
C VAL A 49 -6.10 3.33 -22.26
N TYR A 50 -7.39 3.57 -22.51
CA TYR A 50 -8.20 4.47 -21.68
C TYR A 50 -8.22 4.01 -20.22
N THR A 51 -8.48 2.73 -19.98
CA THR A 51 -8.56 2.17 -18.63
C THR A 51 -7.19 2.20 -17.95
N ALA A 52 -6.12 1.88 -18.66
CA ALA A 52 -4.75 2.00 -18.16
C ALA A 52 -4.45 3.44 -17.70
N LEU A 53 -4.71 4.44 -18.54
CA LEU A 53 -4.48 5.85 -18.20
C LEU A 53 -5.35 6.33 -17.03
N ARG A 54 -6.65 5.98 -17.04
CA ARG A 54 -7.59 6.34 -15.98
C ARG A 54 -7.17 5.76 -14.63
N GLU A 55 -6.85 4.47 -14.58
CA GLU A 55 -6.46 3.82 -13.33
C GLU A 55 -5.03 4.18 -12.90
N PHE A 56 -4.15 4.56 -13.84
CA PHE A 56 -2.87 5.18 -13.53
C PHE A 56 -3.01 6.57 -12.89
N GLY A 57 -4.17 7.22 -13.03
CA GLY A 57 -4.46 8.53 -12.44
C GLY A 57 -3.75 9.67 -13.16
N VAL A 58 -3.88 9.73 -14.50
CA VAL A 58 -3.51 10.92 -15.27
C VAL A 58 -4.60 11.98 -15.20
N ARG A 59 -4.22 13.25 -15.30
CA ARG A 59 -5.17 14.36 -15.30
C ARG A 59 -5.97 14.42 -16.60
N TYR A 60 -5.30 14.12 -17.71
CA TYR A 60 -5.85 14.27 -19.05
C TYR A 60 -5.68 13.01 -19.88
N ILE A 61 -6.65 12.75 -20.75
CA ILE A 61 -6.61 11.70 -21.78
C ILE A 61 -6.46 12.38 -23.15
N PRO A 62 -5.50 11.95 -23.98
CA PRO A 62 -5.35 12.45 -25.34
C PRO A 62 -6.39 11.79 -26.25
N VAL A 63 -7.28 12.57 -26.85
CA VAL A 63 -8.34 12.05 -27.72
C VAL A 63 -8.41 12.70 -29.09
N VAL A 64 -8.95 11.96 -30.05
CA VAL A 64 -9.39 12.41 -31.38
C VAL A 64 -10.82 11.97 -31.65
N ASP A 65 -11.59 12.84 -32.32
CA ASP A 65 -13.00 12.59 -32.64
C ASP A 65 -13.20 11.94 -34.02
N ASP A 66 -12.22 12.05 -34.92
CA ASP A 66 -12.30 11.50 -36.30
C ASP A 66 -11.79 10.06 -36.40
N ALA A 67 -12.42 9.29 -37.30
CA ALA A 67 -12.08 7.91 -37.64
C ALA A 67 -10.84 7.76 -38.56
N GLY A 68 -10.18 8.86 -38.93
CA GLY A 68 -8.87 8.84 -39.59
C GLY A 68 -7.77 8.39 -38.62
N GLU A 69 -6.62 7.95 -39.15
CA GLU A 69 -5.54 7.33 -38.36
C GLU A 69 -5.30 8.06 -37.03
N ALA A 70 -5.61 7.38 -35.93
CA ALA A 70 -5.08 7.69 -34.60
C ALA A 70 -3.58 7.37 -34.61
N GLY A 71 -2.83 8.13 -35.41
CA GLY A 71 -1.40 8.01 -35.57
C GLY A 71 -0.73 8.97 -34.60
N GLY A 72 -0.11 8.44 -33.56
CA GLY A 72 0.76 9.22 -32.70
C GLY A 72 0.77 8.76 -31.25
N GLU A 73 1.92 8.91 -30.63
CA GLU A 73 2.11 8.74 -29.19
C GLU A 73 2.39 10.10 -28.59
N VAL A 74 1.87 10.34 -27.39
CA VAL A 74 2.16 11.54 -26.62
C VAL A 74 2.98 11.19 -25.38
N PRO A 75 3.96 12.02 -24.99
CA PRO A 75 4.65 11.87 -23.71
C PRO A 75 3.67 11.90 -22.56
N LEU A 76 3.86 11.01 -21.59
CA LEU A 76 2.97 10.89 -20.43
C LEU A 76 2.97 12.17 -19.57
N ASP A 77 4.07 12.92 -19.57
CA ASP A 77 4.18 14.21 -18.85
C ASP A 77 3.15 15.25 -19.31
N LEU A 78 2.72 15.22 -20.57
CA LEU A 78 1.66 16.11 -21.08
C LEU A 78 0.29 15.83 -20.43
N LEU A 79 0.12 14.64 -19.86
CA LEU A 79 -1.11 14.21 -19.20
C LEU A 79 -1.12 14.50 -17.70
N ASP A 80 -0.08 15.18 -17.20
CA ASP A 80 0.11 15.55 -15.80
C ASP A 80 -0.06 14.36 -14.83
N PRO A 81 0.73 13.28 -14.98
CA PRO A 81 0.47 12.01 -14.32
C PRO A 81 0.61 12.09 -12.81
N PHE A 82 1.35 13.06 -12.27
CA PHE A 82 1.58 13.19 -10.84
C PHE A 82 0.61 14.13 -10.13
N HIS A 83 -0.40 14.68 -10.81
CA HIS A 83 -1.25 15.74 -10.25
C HIS A 83 -1.92 15.38 -8.91
N GLU A 84 -2.28 14.11 -8.71
CA GLU A 84 -2.95 13.62 -7.49
C GLU A 84 -2.00 13.46 -6.30
N VAL A 85 -0.68 13.40 -6.54
CA VAL A 85 0.33 13.04 -5.54
C VAL A 85 1.30 14.17 -5.20
N ARG A 86 1.10 15.39 -5.75
CA ARG A 86 1.98 16.54 -5.47
C ARG A 86 1.74 17.20 -4.12
N GLY A 87 0.55 17.02 -3.53
CA GLY A 87 0.15 17.63 -2.27
C GLY A 87 -0.21 19.11 -2.33
N GLY A 88 -0.82 19.60 -1.24
CA GLY A 88 -1.19 21.01 -1.06
C GLY A 88 -0.42 21.67 0.10
N GLY A 89 0.05 22.90 -0.09
CA GLY A 89 0.99 23.55 0.85
C GLY A 89 0.40 23.99 2.19
N ALA A 90 -0.89 24.33 2.27
CA ALA A 90 -1.50 24.86 3.50
C ALA A 90 -2.07 23.78 4.44
N ARG A 91 -2.25 22.55 3.94
CA ARG A 91 -2.81 21.39 4.68
C ARG A 91 -4.13 21.69 5.42
N VAL A 92 -5.04 22.36 4.72
CA VAL A 92 -6.42 22.62 5.17
C VAL A 92 -7.35 21.72 4.36
N TYR A 93 -8.29 21.07 5.04
CA TYR A 93 -9.11 20.00 4.49
C TYR A 93 -10.57 20.20 4.83
N ASP A 94 -11.47 19.90 3.88
CA ASP A 94 -12.91 20.10 4.05
C ASP A 94 -13.57 18.92 4.80
N SER A 95 -12.88 17.77 4.84
CA SER A 95 -13.35 16.57 5.52
C SER A 95 -12.20 15.73 6.07
N VAL A 96 -12.51 14.80 6.99
CA VAL A 96 -11.53 13.79 7.43
C VAL A 96 -11.18 12.78 6.33
N VAL A 97 -12.01 12.61 5.31
CA VAL A 97 -11.70 11.75 4.15
C VAL A 97 -10.65 12.42 3.26
N ASP A 98 -10.62 13.75 3.21
CA ASP A 98 -9.57 14.48 2.49
C ASP A 98 -8.18 14.20 3.05
N LEU A 99 -8.06 13.83 4.33
CA LEU A 99 -6.78 13.47 4.93
C LEU A 99 -6.19 12.17 4.33
N VAL A 100 -7.00 11.25 3.81
CA VAL A 100 -6.49 10.05 3.11
C VAL A 100 -6.34 10.27 1.60
N SER A 101 -7.17 11.13 1.01
CA SER A 101 -7.22 11.32 -0.45
C SER A 101 -6.40 12.51 -0.97
N ARG A 102 -6.11 13.51 -0.11
CA ARG A 102 -5.46 14.79 -0.50
C ARG A 102 -4.22 15.15 0.33
N ASP A 103 -4.07 14.66 1.57
CA ASP A 103 -2.86 14.85 2.40
C ASP A 103 -1.72 13.93 1.95
N LEU A 104 -1.36 14.04 0.67
CA LEU A 104 -0.34 13.27 -0.01
C LEU A 104 0.79 14.20 -0.44
N PRO A 105 2.00 13.69 -0.71
CA PRO A 105 2.44 12.32 -0.48
C PRO A 105 2.69 12.06 1.01
N THR A 106 2.59 10.79 1.45
CA THR A 106 3.13 10.42 2.77
C THR A 106 4.64 10.66 2.82
N PRO A 107 5.24 10.99 3.97
CA PRO A 107 6.66 11.34 4.05
C PRO A 107 7.58 10.22 3.54
N LEU A 108 8.58 10.61 2.75
CA LEU A 108 9.71 9.76 2.36
C LEU A 108 10.96 10.28 3.09
N VAL A 109 11.50 9.50 4.02
CA VAL A 109 12.62 9.90 4.88
C VAL A 109 13.84 9.02 4.63
N LYS A 110 15.03 9.62 4.57
CA LYS A 110 16.27 8.85 4.53
C LYS A 110 16.59 8.32 5.93
N LEU A 111 16.73 7.00 6.07
CA LEU A 111 17.10 6.36 7.34
C LEU A 111 18.62 6.27 7.45
N LYS A 112 19.19 6.98 8.43
CA LYS A 112 20.63 6.98 8.71
C LYS A 112 21.06 5.60 9.21
N SER A 113 20.27 4.98 10.09
CA SER A 113 20.63 3.70 10.71
C SER A 113 20.77 2.54 9.71
N LEU A 114 20.04 2.59 8.59
CA LEU A 114 20.04 1.55 7.55
C LEU A 114 20.89 1.92 6.32
N SER A 115 21.37 3.17 6.22
CA SER A 115 22.23 3.61 5.12
C SER A 115 23.70 3.35 5.45
N ARG A 116 24.43 2.69 4.55
CA ARG A 116 25.85 2.36 4.73
C ARG A 116 26.58 2.34 3.39
N GLY A 117 27.75 2.97 3.34
CA GLY A 117 28.54 3.08 2.11
C GLY A 117 27.74 3.78 1.00
N ASP A 118 27.60 3.13 -0.15
CA ASP A 118 26.78 3.63 -1.26
C ASP A 118 25.27 3.38 -1.10
N VAL A 119 24.86 2.52 -0.16
CA VAL A 119 23.44 2.23 0.05
C VAL A 119 22.76 3.37 0.82
N ARG A 120 21.73 3.97 0.22
CA ARG A 120 20.89 5.04 0.79
C ARG A 120 19.46 4.54 0.90
N VAL A 121 18.99 4.32 2.13
CA VAL A 121 17.65 3.77 2.38
C VAL A 121 16.65 4.90 2.61
N TRP A 122 15.58 4.93 1.80
CA TRP A 122 14.48 5.87 1.86
C TRP A 122 13.20 5.16 2.31
N ALA A 123 12.72 5.48 3.51
CA ALA A 123 11.51 4.90 4.07
C ALA A 123 10.29 5.78 3.83
N LYS A 124 9.29 5.19 3.17
CA LYS A 124 7.96 5.79 3.00
C LYS A 124 7.11 5.47 4.22
N LEU A 125 6.77 6.50 5.00
CA LEU A 125 6.14 6.39 6.32
C LEU A 125 4.62 6.41 6.18
N GLU A 126 4.02 5.24 6.02
CA GLU A 126 2.58 5.12 5.73
C GLU A 126 1.69 5.24 6.97
N TRP A 127 2.26 5.41 8.17
CA TRP A 127 1.47 5.69 9.37
C TRP A 127 0.92 7.12 9.45
N TYR A 128 1.24 7.98 8.49
CA TYR A 128 0.71 9.34 8.41
C TYR A 128 -0.74 9.40 7.93
N HIS A 129 -1.32 8.27 7.52
CA HIS A 129 -2.76 8.20 7.21
C HIS A 129 -3.62 8.29 8.47
N PRO A 130 -4.82 8.88 8.41
CA PRO A 130 -5.55 9.37 9.59
C PRO A 130 -6.34 8.33 10.40
N PHE A 131 -6.80 7.24 9.78
CA PHE A 131 -7.79 6.33 10.37
C PHE A 131 -7.14 5.14 11.09
N SER A 132 -6.36 4.34 10.38
CA SER A 132 -5.66 3.18 10.97
C SER A 132 -4.20 3.46 11.34
N LEU A 133 -3.73 4.68 11.06
CA LEU A 133 -2.31 5.04 11.11
C LEU A 133 -1.47 4.01 10.34
N SER A 134 -1.93 3.67 9.13
CA SER A 134 -1.25 2.70 8.27
C SER A 134 -1.57 2.82 6.79
N ILE A 135 -0.76 2.12 5.98
CA ILE A 135 -0.96 1.92 4.55
C ILE A 135 -2.35 1.40 4.16
N LYS A 136 -3.08 0.75 5.09
CA LYS A 136 -4.40 0.17 4.82
C LYS A 136 -5.50 1.21 4.68
N ASP A 137 -5.27 2.45 5.09
CA ASP A 137 -6.19 3.56 4.83
C ASP A 137 -6.40 3.75 3.34
N ARG A 138 -5.33 3.67 2.53
CA ARG A 138 -5.42 3.72 1.07
C ARG A 138 -6.33 2.65 0.51
N VAL A 139 -6.12 1.41 0.94
CA VAL A 139 -6.88 0.23 0.47
C VAL A 139 -8.35 0.37 0.83
N ALA A 140 -8.64 0.66 2.10
CA ALA A 140 -10.00 0.83 2.58
C ALA A 140 -10.70 2.01 1.89
N TRP A 141 -10.04 3.16 1.78
CA TRP A 141 -10.57 4.35 1.13
C TRP A 141 -10.86 4.09 -0.34
N TYR A 142 -9.90 3.54 -1.09
CA TYR A 142 -10.07 3.37 -2.53
C TYR A 142 -11.14 2.32 -2.84
N MET A 143 -11.17 1.18 -2.14
CA MET A 143 -12.24 0.19 -2.30
C MET A 143 -13.62 0.78 -2.00
N LEU A 144 -13.76 1.53 -0.90
CA LEU A 144 -15.02 2.15 -0.52
C LEU A 144 -15.42 3.26 -1.50
N HIS A 145 -14.49 4.13 -1.88
CA HIS A 145 -14.72 5.22 -2.81
C HIS A 145 -15.23 4.68 -4.15
N ARG A 146 -14.63 3.61 -4.67
CA ARG A 146 -15.08 2.95 -5.91
C ARG A 146 -16.44 2.30 -5.75
N LEU A 147 -16.72 1.66 -4.63
CA LEU A 147 -18.07 1.17 -4.33
C LEU A 147 -19.10 2.30 -4.34
N LEU A 148 -18.78 3.45 -3.72
CA LEU A 148 -19.66 4.62 -3.69
C LEU A 148 -19.91 5.21 -5.08
N GLU A 149 -18.88 5.26 -5.95
CA GLU A 149 -19.02 5.71 -7.34
C GLU A 149 -19.88 4.76 -8.19
N GLU A 150 -19.77 3.45 -7.95
CA GLU A 150 -20.32 2.42 -8.83
C GLU A 150 -21.69 1.89 -8.39
N GLU A 151 -21.90 1.72 -7.10
CA GLU A 151 -23.08 1.09 -6.50
C GLU A 151 -23.80 1.99 -5.49
N GLY A 152 -23.16 3.09 -5.06
CA GLY A 152 -23.69 4.02 -4.06
C GLY A 152 -23.40 3.61 -2.61
N ASN A 153 -24.03 4.29 -1.65
CA ASN A 153 -23.71 4.14 -0.23
C ASN A 153 -24.29 2.85 0.39
N PRO A 154 -23.45 1.90 0.86
CA PRO A 154 -23.95 0.69 1.52
C PRO A 154 -24.50 0.99 2.91
N ARG A 155 -25.45 0.17 3.39
CA ARG A 155 -25.92 0.27 4.79
C ARG A 155 -24.96 -0.37 5.79
N LYS A 156 -24.28 -1.45 5.38
CA LYS A 156 -23.41 -2.26 6.24
C LYS A 156 -22.20 -2.75 5.46
N LEU A 157 -21.03 -2.76 6.10
CA LEU A 157 -19.79 -3.34 5.58
C LEU A 157 -19.21 -4.36 6.55
N TYR A 158 -18.92 -5.54 6.06
CA TYR A 158 -18.23 -6.59 6.82
C TYR A 158 -16.84 -6.80 6.23
N GLU A 159 -15.82 -6.96 7.08
CA GLU A 159 -14.45 -7.20 6.60
C GLU A 159 -13.70 -8.19 7.52
N ALA A 160 -12.97 -9.12 6.90
CA ALA A 160 -12.02 -9.97 7.60
C ALA A 160 -10.67 -9.24 7.65
N SER A 161 -10.20 -8.87 8.85
CA SER A 161 -8.98 -8.08 8.98
C SER A 161 -8.10 -8.53 10.15
N SER A 162 -6.79 -8.34 10.01
CA SER A 162 -5.84 -8.53 11.10
C SER A 162 -5.81 -7.36 12.08
N THR A 163 -6.24 -6.15 11.66
CA THR A 163 -6.60 -4.95 12.47
C THR A 163 -6.75 -3.74 11.52
N ASN A 164 -5.70 -3.41 10.77
CA ASN A 164 -5.54 -2.10 10.10
C ASN A 164 -6.63 -1.78 9.07
N THR A 165 -6.95 -2.71 8.16
CA THR A 165 -8.03 -2.49 7.17
C THR A 165 -9.38 -2.33 7.86
N GLY A 166 -9.63 -3.08 8.94
CA GLY A 166 -10.83 -2.94 9.75
C GLY A 166 -10.94 -1.55 10.37
N MET A 167 -9.87 -1.06 11.02
CA MET A 167 -9.84 0.29 11.61
C MET A 167 -10.10 1.38 10.57
N ALA A 168 -9.46 1.27 9.40
CA ALA A 168 -9.65 2.21 8.31
C ALA A 168 -11.10 2.23 7.81
N LEU A 169 -11.70 1.05 7.60
CA LEU A 169 -13.09 0.93 7.17
C LEU A 169 -14.07 1.42 8.24
N VAL A 170 -13.80 1.19 9.53
CA VAL A 170 -14.63 1.72 10.62
C VAL A 170 -14.61 3.24 10.62
N GLY A 171 -13.44 3.87 10.51
CA GLY A 171 -13.32 5.33 10.44
C GLY A 171 -14.07 5.93 9.24
N LEU A 172 -13.86 5.36 8.06
CA LEU A 172 -14.56 5.77 6.84
C LEU A 172 -16.07 5.50 6.92
N GLY A 173 -16.46 4.34 7.46
CA GLY A 173 -17.85 3.95 7.62
C GLY A 173 -18.60 4.90 8.54
N ASN A 174 -18.00 5.27 9.68
CA ASN A 174 -18.56 6.28 10.58
C ASN A 174 -18.79 7.62 9.88
N TYR A 175 -17.84 8.06 9.04
CA TYR A 175 -17.99 9.29 8.27
C TYR A 175 -19.14 9.21 7.24
N HIS A 176 -19.29 8.07 6.57
CA HIS A 176 -20.31 7.86 5.54
C HIS A 176 -21.66 7.34 6.09
N GLY A 177 -21.81 7.19 7.42
CA GLY A 177 -23.01 6.64 8.05
C GLY A 177 -23.23 5.14 7.79
N VAL A 178 -22.16 4.40 7.50
CA VAL A 178 -22.16 2.97 7.20
C VAL A 178 -21.79 2.16 8.43
N LYS A 179 -22.60 1.18 8.80
CA LYS A 179 -22.29 0.30 9.94
C LYS A 179 -21.22 -0.71 9.55
N VAL A 180 -20.12 -0.75 10.30
CA VAL A 180 -19.01 -1.65 10.01
C VAL A 180 -18.89 -2.74 11.08
N ARG A 181 -18.75 -3.99 10.63
CA ARG A 181 -18.37 -5.13 11.47
C ARG A 181 -17.03 -5.69 11.01
N VAL A 182 -16.12 -5.85 11.95
CA VAL A 182 -14.77 -6.39 11.70
C VAL A 182 -14.66 -7.78 12.30
N TYR A 183 -14.21 -8.74 11.51
CA TYR A 183 -13.91 -10.10 11.95
C TYR A 183 -12.40 -10.22 12.18
N LEU A 184 -12.02 -10.54 13.41
CA LEU A 184 -10.64 -10.59 13.88
C LEU A 184 -10.20 -12.04 14.10
N PRO A 185 -8.98 -12.43 13.70
CA PRO A 185 -8.45 -13.75 14.01
C PRO A 185 -8.14 -13.86 15.52
N SER A 186 -7.99 -15.10 16.00
CA SER A 186 -7.61 -15.36 17.40
C SER A 186 -6.23 -14.78 17.77
N THR A 187 -5.38 -14.57 16.78
CA THR A 187 -4.01 -14.02 16.91
C THR A 187 -3.95 -12.49 16.95
N ALA A 188 -5.04 -11.77 16.67
CA ALA A 188 -5.05 -10.30 16.77
C ALA A 188 -4.92 -9.86 18.25
N GLN A 189 -4.25 -8.73 18.50
CA GLN A 189 -4.07 -8.20 19.85
C GLN A 189 -5.41 -7.96 20.56
N ARG A 190 -5.45 -8.11 21.88
CA ARG A 190 -6.70 -7.96 22.65
C ARG A 190 -7.12 -6.51 22.76
N CYS A 191 -6.17 -5.58 22.90
CA CYS A 191 -6.45 -4.15 22.96
C CYS A 191 -7.30 -3.63 21.79
N VAL A 192 -7.18 -4.26 20.62
CA VAL A 192 -7.89 -3.87 19.39
C VAL A 192 -9.41 -3.96 19.54
N ASP A 193 -9.92 -4.89 20.36
CA ASP A 193 -11.37 -5.04 20.59
C ASP A 193 -11.95 -3.75 21.22
N TYR A 194 -11.20 -3.14 22.16
CA TYR A 194 -11.59 -1.88 22.79
C TYR A 194 -11.52 -0.69 21.84
N VAL A 195 -10.56 -0.69 20.91
CA VAL A 195 -10.47 0.36 19.87
C VAL A 195 -11.72 0.33 19.00
N PHE A 196 -12.14 -0.85 18.52
CA PHE A 196 -13.36 -0.97 17.71
C PHE A 196 -14.61 -0.60 18.50
N GLN A 197 -14.72 -1.04 19.75
CA GLN A 197 -15.83 -0.67 20.62
C GLN A 197 -15.90 0.86 20.84
N ALA A 198 -14.76 1.51 21.09
CA ALA A 198 -14.69 2.96 21.26
C ALA A 198 -15.09 3.72 19.99
N MET A 199 -14.78 3.16 18.81
CA MET A 199 -15.22 3.69 17.52
C MET A 199 -16.66 3.34 17.15
N GLY A 200 -17.40 2.63 18.00
CA GLY A 200 -18.80 2.24 17.76
C GLY A 200 -18.98 1.12 16.72
N ALA A 201 -17.93 0.36 16.42
CA ALA A 201 -17.97 -0.77 15.51
C ALA A 201 -18.17 -2.11 16.24
N GLU A 202 -18.77 -3.07 15.56
CA GLU A 202 -18.88 -4.44 16.05
C GLU A 202 -17.61 -5.22 15.70
N ALA A 203 -16.85 -5.65 16.71
CA ALA A 203 -15.71 -6.56 16.53
C ALA A 203 -16.12 -7.99 16.91
N ARG A 204 -15.96 -8.93 15.98
CA ARG A 204 -16.17 -10.37 16.22
C ARG A 204 -14.86 -11.12 16.12
N ARG A 205 -14.44 -11.74 17.21
CA ARG A 205 -13.25 -12.57 17.23
C ARG A 205 -13.59 -14.01 16.87
N GLU A 206 -12.88 -14.55 15.88
CA GLU A 206 -13.01 -15.93 15.44
C GLU A 206 -11.89 -16.79 16.00
N SER A 207 -12.12 -18.10 16.10
CA SER A 207 -11.13 -19.05 16.60
C SER A 207 -9.95 -19.28 15.65
N THR A 208 -10.13 -19.00 14.35
CA THR A 208 -9.08 -19.24 13.35
C THR A 208 -7.90 -18.28 13.50
N PRO A 209 -6.65 -18.79 13.39
CA PRO A 209 -5.46 -17.97 13.58
C PRO A 209 -5.12 -17.07 12.38
N ILE A 210 -5.67 -17.36 11.19
CA ILE A 210 -5.34 -16.64 9.95
C ILE A 210 -6.57 -15.94 9.40
N THR A 211 -6.43 -14.65 9.07
CA THR A 211 -7.52 -13.80 8.59
C THR A 211 -8.27 -14.37 7.37
N ILE A 212 -7.55 -14.91 6.39
CA ILE A 212 -8.17 -15.48 5.17
C ILE A 212 -9.06 -16.68 5.48
N GLY A 213 -8.76 -17.42 6.55
CA GLY A 213 -9.55 -18.58 6.99
C GLY A 213 -10.97 -18.21 7.43
N MET A 214 -11.24 -16.94 7.72
CA MET A 214 -12.57 -16.44 8.09
C MET A 214 -13.43 -16.06 6.89
N LEU A 215 -12.85 -15.83 5.71
CA LEU A 215 -13.50 -15.11 4.61
C LEU A 215 -14.83 -15.74 4.19
N ASN A 216 -14.88 -17.07 4.04
CA ASN A 216 -16.11 -17.79 3.68
C ASN A 216 -17.24 -17.56 4.70
N LYS A 217 -16.92 -17.57 6.00
CA LYS A 217 -17.90 -17.31 7.05
C LYS A 217 -18.40 -15.87 6.97
N VAL A 218 -17.49 -14.91 6.79
CA VAL A 218 -17.84 -13.48 6.65
C VAL A 218 -18.76 -13.24 5.46
N LEU A 219 -18.49 -13.87 4.31
CA LEU A 219 -19.33 -13.77 3.12
C LEU A 219 -20.75 -14.33 3.36
N ILE A 220 -20.86 -15.47 4.05
CA ILE A 220 -22.16 -16.07 4.40
C ILE A 220 -22.95 -15.15 5.35
N GLU A 221 -22.31 -14.62 6.40
CA GLU A 221 -22.99 -13.72 7.35
C GLU A 221 -23.36 -12.37 6.69
N ALA A 222 -22.49 -11.83 5.85
CA ALA A 222 -22.76 -10.60 5.12
C ALA A 222 -23.96 -10.75 4.18
N SER A 223 -24.03 -11.85 3.44
CA SER A 223 -25.17 -12.15 2.57
C SER A 223 -26.49 -12.25 3.36
N ARG A 224 -26.47 -12.85 4.55
CA ARG A 224 -27.66 -12.94 5.43
C ARG A 224 -28.09 -11.58 5.97
N ASP A 225 -27.13 -10.73 6.32
CA ASP A 225 -27.38 -9.44 6.97
C ASP A 225 -27.60 -8.27 5.98
N GLY A 226 -27.48 -8.54 4.67
CA GLY A 226 -27.50 -7.53 3.60
C GLY A 226 -26.31 -6.58 3.68
N ALA A 227 -25.15 -7.07 4.11
CA ALA A 227 -23.90 -6.31 4.17
C ALA A 227 -23.03 -6.59 2.94
N ILE A 228 -22.20 -5.61 2.56
CA ILE A 228 -21.19 -5.78 1.51
C ILE A 228 -19.86 -6.16 2.15
N VAL A 229 -19.12 -7.06 1.50
CA VAL A 229 -17.74 -7.41 1.86
C VAL A 229 -16.83 -6.87 0.77
N LEU A 230 -15.99 -5.88 1.10
CA LEU A 230 -15.07 -5.30 0.12
C LEU A 230 -13.96 -6.28 -0.28
N ASN A 231 -13.60 -7.19 0.62
CA ASN A 231 -12.66 -8.29 0.41
C ASN A 231 -11.28 -7.82 -0.08
N GLN A 232 -10.49 -7.31 0.85
CA GLN A 232 -9.14 -6.81 0.56
C GLN A 232 -8.18 -7.83 -0.08
N PHE A 233 -8.48 -9.13 -0.03
CA PHE A 233 -7.62 -10.18 -0.57
C PHE A 233 -7.84 -10.40 -2.07
N GLU A 234 -9.06 -10.14 -2.56
CA GLU A 234 -9.46 -10.39 -3.95
C GLU A 234 -9.79 -9.10 -4.73
N ASN A 235 -10.01 -7.99 -4.05
CA ASN A 235 -10.42 -6.75 -4.70
C ASN A 235 -9.23 -6.01 -5.33
N ASP A 236 -9.21 -5.92 -6.66
CA ASP A 236 -8.11 -5.33 -7.45
C ASP A 236 -7.84 -3.86 -7.15
N TYR A 237 -8.79 -3.16 -6.54
CA TYR A 237 -8.58 -1.81 -6.03
C TYR A 237 -7.50 -1.75 -4.93
N ASN A 238 -7.17 -2.86 -4.26
CA ASN A 238 -6.00 -2.94 -3.38
C ASN A 238 -4.68 -2.76 -4.16
N PHE A 239 -4.51 -3.45 -5.28
CA PHE A 239 -3.32 -3.27 -6.12
C PHE A 239 -3.31 -1.89 -6.78
N LEU A 240 -4.44 -1.48 -7.36
CA LEU A 240 -4.53 -0.25 -8.14
C LEU A 240 -4.29 1.01 -7.31
N VAL A 241 -4.75 1.06 -6.06
CA VAL A 241 -4.47 2.23 -5.20
C VAL A 241 -2.98 2.39 -4.95
N HIS A 242 -2.24 1.30 -4.77
CA HIS A 242 -0.80 1.39 -4.55
C HIS A 242 -0.04 1.75 -5.82
N LEU A 243 -0.55 1.39 -6.99
CA LEU A 243 0.03 1.80 -8.27
C LEU A 243 -0.22 3.28 -8.55
N ARG A 244 -1.45 3.74 -8.36
CA ARG A 244 -1.89 5.13 -8.58
C ARG A 244 -1.32 6.12 -7.56
N TYR A 245 -1.13 5.68 -6.33
CA TYR A 245 -0.67 6.54 -5.23
C TYR A 245 0.69 6.12 -4.69
N THR A 246 0.81 5.02 -3.95
CA THR A 246 2.04 4.69 -3.20
C THR A 246 3.30 4.67 -4.08
N ALA A 247 3.25 4.05 -5.26
CA ALA A 247 4.36 3.98 -6.20
C ALA A 247 4.64 5.35 -6.86
N LYS A 248 3.60 6.03 -7.36
CA LYS A 248 3.72 7.37 -7.97
C LYS A 248 4.22 8.44 -6.99
N GLU A 249 3.78 8.39 -5.74
CA GLU A 249 4.29 9.28 -4.68
C GLU A 249 5.78 9.05 -4.46
N ALA A 250 6.20 7.78 -4.30
CA ALA A 250 7.61 7.46 -4.11
C ALA A 250 8.46 7.92 -5.31
N ASP A 251 7.98 7.70 -6.54
CA ASP A 251 8.67 8.15 -7.74
C ASP A 251 8.76 9.67 -7.82
N TYR A 252 7.64 10.37 -7.64
CA TYR A 252 7.59 11.83 -7.62
C TYR A 252 8.53 12.42 -6.56
N GLN A 253 8.53 11.86 -5.35
CA GLN A 253 9.39 12.30 -4.25
C GLN A 253 10.87 12.12 -4.60
N LEU A 254 11.28 10.98 -5.14
CA LEU A 254 12.67 10.75 -5.57
C LEU A 254 13.07 11.61 -6.76
N MET A 255 12.21 11.72 -7.77
CA MET A 255 12.42 12.56 -8.96
C MET A 255 12.63 14.02 -8.56
N SER A 256 11.89 14.53 -7.56
CA SER A 256 12.05 15.90 -7.06
C SER A 256 13.45 16.18 -6.46
N MET A 257 14.18 15.12 -6.08
CA MET A 257 15.55 15.18 -5.60
C MET A 257 16.58 14.76 -6.67
N GLY A 258 16.14 14.47 -7.90
CA GLY A 258 17.00 13.96 -8.97
C GLY A 258 17.51 12.53 -8.73
N VAL A 259 16.82 11.75 -7.88
CA VAL A 259 17.22 10.40 -7.49
C VAL A 259 16.45 9.36 -8.28
N ARG A 260 17.11 8.24 -8.61
CA ARG A 260 16.48 7.05 -9.18
C ARG A 260 16.75 5.84 -8.28
N PRO A 261 15.74 5.01 -7.98
CA PRO A 261 15.93 3.86 -7.11
C PRO A 261 16.66 2.73 -7.84
N SER A 262 17.49 2.01 -7.12
CA SER A 262 18.13 0.76 -7.54
C SER A 262 17.36 -0.46 -7.02
N ALA A 263 16.64 -0.32 -5.91
CA ALA A 263 15.85 -1.41 -5.34
C ALA A 263 14.60 -0.91 -4.60
N VAL A 264 13.61 -1.80 -4.51
CA VAL A 264 12.43 -1.69 -3.66
C VAL A 264 12.38 -2.90 -2.74
N VAL A 265 12.24 -2.66 -1.44
CA VAL A 265 12.09 -3.73 -0.43
C VAL A 265 10.81 -3.50 0.37
N ALA A 266 9.91 -4.48 0.41
CA ALA A 266 8.67 -4.35 1.17
C ALA A 266 8.16 -5.67 1.74
N GLY A 267 7.39 -5.58 2.82
CA GLY A 267 6.78 -6.73 3.47
C GLY A 267 5.59 -7.30 2.69
N LEU A 268 5.46 -8.63 2.66
CA LEU A 268 4.38 -9.32 1.97
C LEU A 268 3.21 -9.59 2.93
N GLY A 269 2.04 -9.05 2.61
CA GLY A 269 0.78 -9.28 3.32
C GLY A 269 -0.32 -9.77 2.37
N THR A 270 -1.14 -8.84 1.85
CA THR A 270 -2.02 -9.12 0.70
C THR A 270 -1.28 -9.12 -0.64
N SER A 271 0.02 -8.77 -0.65
CA SER A 271 0.88 -8.40 -1.79
C SER A 271 0.57 -7.09 -2.53
N GLY A 272 -0.58 -6.46 -2.31
CA GLY A 272 -1.02 -5.29 -3.11
C GLY A 272 0.04 -4.18 -3.28
N HIS A 273 0.60 -3.68 -2.18
CA HIS A 273 1.61 -2.62 -2.26
C HIS A 273 2.93 -3.10 -2.88
N PHE A 274 3.47 -4.24 -2.43
CA PHE A 274 4.70 -4.79 -2.99
C PHE A 274 4.57 -4.99 -4.50
N SER A 275 3.51 -5.67 -4.95
CA SER A 275 3.27 -5.92 -6.38
C SER A 275 3.14 -4.62 -7.17
N ALA A 276 2.42 -3.62 -6.64
CA ALA A 276 2.26 -2.35 -7.33
C ALA A 276 3.57 -1.56 -7.47
N LEU A 277 4.39 -1.49 -6.40
CA LEU A 277 5.70 -0.85 -6.48
C LEU A 277 6.62 -1.62 -7.44
N SER A 278 6.68 -2.95 -7.31
CA SER A 278 7.50 -3.79 -8.17
C SER A 278 7.11 -3.63 -9.64
N PHE A 279 5.81 -3.61 -9.95
CA PHE A 279 5.31 -3.36 -11.31
C PHE A 279 5.74 -1.99 -11.80
N TYR A 280 5.49 -0.94 -11.02
CA TYR A 280 5.79 0.43 -11.41
C TYR A 280 7.27 0.65 -11.69
N PHE A 281 8.14 0.32 -10.73
CA PHE A 281 9.56 0.64 -10.80
C PHE A 281 10.31 -0.23 -11.81
N LYS A 282 9.93 -1.50 -11.99
CA LYS A 282 10.49 -2.35 -13.06
C LYS A 282 10.16 -1.81 -14.45
N HIS A 283 8.91 -1.41 -14.70
CA HIS A 283 8.57 -0.82 -16.01
C HIS A 283 9.25 0.55 -16.18
N ARG A 284 9.18 1.43 -15.18
CA ARG A 284 9.68 2.80 -15.30
C ARG A 284 11.20 2.90 -15.50
N TYR A 285 11.96 2.02 -14.86
CA TYR A 285 13.43 2.13 -14.77
C TYR A 285 14.19 0.85 -15.19
N GLY A 286 13.50 -0.25 -15.47
CA GLY A 286 14.06 -1.51 -15.99
C GLY A 286 14.85 -2.34 -14.98
N ARG A 287 15.92 -1.79 -14.39
CA ARG A 287 16.91 -2.52 -13.57
C ARG A 287 16.70 -2.39 -12.06
N VAL A 288 15.47 -2.16 -11.62
CA VAL A 288 15.17 -2.02 -10.19
C VAL A 288 14.96 -3.41 -9.58
N LYS A 289 15.78 -3.75 -8.58
CA LYS A 289 15.64 -5.00 -7.82
C LYS A 289 14.42 -4.93 -6.89
N THR A 290 13.63 -5.98 -6.84
CA THR A 290 12.39 -6.05 -6.05
C THR A 290 12.48 -7.19 -5.05
N ILE A 291 12.42 -6.86 -3.76
CA ILE A 291 12.70 -7.82 -2.69
C ILE A 291 11.52 -7.87 -1.73
N GLY A 292 10.87 -9.04 -1.68
CA GLY A 292 9.78 -9.30 -0.76
C GLY A 292 10.31 -9.77 0.60
N VAL A 293 9.67 -9.34 1.69
CA VAL A 293 10.00 -9.83 3.04
C VAL A 293 8.80 -10.55 3.63
N GLN A 294 9.01 -11.77 4.11
CA GLN A 294 7.95 -12.60 4.69
C GLN A 294 8.38 -13.23 6.02
N PRO A 295 7.43 -13.71 6.83
CA PRO A 295 7.76 -14.44 8.04
C PRO A 295 8.47 -15.76 7.71
N ALA A 296 9.53 -16.09 8.45
CA ALA A 296 10.15 -17.40 8.39
C ALA A 296 9.13 -18.52 8.74
N GLN A 297 9.39 -19.75 8.29
CA GLN A 297 8.52 -20.89 8.58
C GLN A 297 8.29 -21.04 10.09
N GLY A 298 7.02 -21.12 10.51
CA GLY A 298 6.66 -21.21 11.93
C GLY A 298 6.69 -19.88 12.71
N SER A 299 7.11 -18.78 12.09
CA SER A 299 7.08 -17.45 12.69
C SER A 299 5.84 -16.66 12.27
N SER A 300 5.38 -15.76 13.12
CA SER A 300 4.24 -14.87 12.87
C SER A 300 4.64 -13.42 13.13
N ILE A 301 4.55 -12.58 12.10
CA ILE A 301 4.84 -11.15 12.19
C ILE A 301 3.54 -10.41 11.83
N PRO A 302 3.02 -9.53 12.72
CA PRO A 302 1.78 -8.82 12.46
C PRO A 302 1.77 -8.11 11.11
N GLY A 303 0.72 -8.37 10.32
CA GLY A 303 0.52 -7.75 9.01
C GLY A 303 1.25 -8.43 7.84
N LEU A 304 2.13 -9.40 8.11
CA LEU A 304 2.83 -10.17 7.09
C LEU A 304 2.26 -11.58 6.94
N ARG A 305 2.43 -12.16 5.75
CA ARG A 305 2.04 -13.52 5.38
C ARG A 305 3.08 -14.09 4.44
N ARG A 306 3.20 -15.41 4.43
CA ARG A 306 4.06 -16.09 3.45
C ARG A 306 3.38 -16.24 2.10
N ILE A 307 4.18 -16.23 1.03
CA ILE A 307 3.71 -16.33 -0.35
C ILE A 307 2.90 -17.60 -0.61
N GLU A 308 3.23 -18.70 0.06
CA GLU A 308 2.59 -20.00 -0.15
C GLU A 308 1.15 -20.02 0.40
N THR A 309 0.76 -19.00 1.18
CA THR A 309 -0.61 -18.87 1.71
C THR A 309 -1.60 -18.23 0.73
N GLY A 310 -1.17 -17.93 -0.49
CA GLY A 310 -1.98 -17.30 -1.53
C GLY A 310 -1.97 -15.77 -1.43
N VAL A 311 -1.25 -15.13 -2.34
CA VAL A 311 -1.12 -13.67 -2.49
C VAL A 311 -1.42 -13.26 -3.92
N LYS A 312 -2.65 -12.79 -4.17
CA LYS A 312 -3.24 -12.62 -5.51
C LYS A 312 -2.32 -11.95 -6.53
N TRP A 313 -1.80 -10.76 -6.23
CA TRP A 313 -1.07 -9.94 -7.21
C TRP A 313 0.42 -10.25 -7.33
N LEU A 314 0.98 -11.10 -6.47
CA LEU A 314 2.39 -11.48 -6.59
C LEU A 314 2.61 -12.36 -7.84
N HIS A 315 1.60 -13.13 -8.26
CA HIS A 315 1.66 -13.93 -9.49
C HIS A 315 1.79 -13.08 -10.76
N SER A 316 1.36 -11.82 -10.71
CA SER A 316 1.45 -10.87 -11.82
C SER A 316 2.77 -10.08 -11.83
N VAL A 317 3.55 -10.16 -10.74
CA VAL A 317 4.76 -9.35 -10.54
C VAL A 317 5.78 -10.18 -9.75
N GLU A 318 6.67 -10.87 -10.45
CA GLU A 318 7.70 -11.69 -9.80
C GLU A 318 8.66 -10.83 -8.97
N ALA A 319 8.86 -11.23 -7.71
CA ALA A 319 9.93 -10.70 -6.86
C ALA A 319 11.27 -11.30 -7.31
N ASP A 320 12.31 -10.48 -7.37
CA ASP A 320 13.66 -10.97 -7.70
C ASP A 320 14.27 -11.78 -6.55
N GLU A 321 13.85 -11.49 -5.33
CA GLU A 321 14.28 -12.18 -4.11
C GLU A 321 13.16 -12.12 -3.05
N VAL A 322 13.07 -13.16 -2.22
CA VAL A 322 12.22 -13.17 -1.02
C VAL A 322 13.07 -13.53 0.19
N VAL A 323 13.01 -12.72 1.24
CA VAL A 323 13.78 -12.88 2.47
C VAL A 323 12.86 -13.33 3.60
N ASP A 324 13.21 -14.46 4.22
CA ASP A 324 12.55 -14.97 5.42
C ASP A 324 13.13 -14.27 6.68
N VAL A 325 12.24 -13.79 7.53
CA VAL A 325 12.58 -13.08 8.78
C VAL A 325 11.75 -13.62 9.93
N THR A 326 12.37 -13.89 11.08
CA THR A 326 11.63 -14.28 12.30
C THR A 326 11.09 -13.07 13.06
N LEU A 327 10.17 -13.29 14.00
CA LEU A 327 9.64 -12.23 14.87
C LEU A 327 10.75 -11.57 15.73
N GLU A 328 11.71 -12.35 16.23
CA GLU A 328 12.85 -11.86 17.01
C GLU A 328 13.79 -11.01 16.16
N GLU A 329 13.98 -11.41 14.91
CA GLU A 329 14.73 -10.66 13.91
C GLU A 329 14.01 -9.35 13.53
N ALA A 330 12.69 -9.40 13.35
CA ALA A 330 11.88 -8.21 13.13
C ALA A 330 12.00 -7.23 14.31
N LEU A 331 11.98 -7.72 15.57
CA LEU A 331 12.22 -6.90 16.75
C LEU A 331 13.61 -6.23 16.71
N LYS A 332 14.67 -6.95 16.31
CA LYS A 332 16.01 -6.36 16.14
C LYS A 332 15.96 -5.18 15.15
N GLY A 333 15.27 -5.35 14.02
CA GLY A 333 15.08 -4.27 13.04
C GLY A 333 14.27 -3.08 13.59
N VAL A 334 13.20 -3.33 14.35
CA VAL A 334 12.44 -2.28 15.05
C VAL A 334 13.36 -1.49 15.98
N LEU A 335 14.10 -2.18 16.85
CA LEU A 335 14.98 -1.56 17.83
C LEU A 335 16.15 -0.81 17.20
N HIS A 336 16.68 -1.32 16.09
CA HIS A 336 17.76 -0.69 15.33
C HIS A 336 17.34 0.68 14.79
N VAL A 337 16.19 0.74 14.11
CA VAL A 337 15.64 2.00 13.61
C VAL A 337 15.24 2.93 14.75
N ALA A 338 14.60 2.41 15.80
CA ALA A 338 14.18 3.21 16.95
C ALA A 338 15.34 3.89 17.66
N ARG A 339 16.45 3.17 17.87
CA ARG A 339 17.63 3.71 18.54
C ARG A 339 18.52 4.54 17.62
N GLY A 340 18.55 4.21 16.32
CA GLY A 340 19.44 4.86 15.35
C GLY A 340 18.85 6.10 14.67
N ASP A 341 17.54 6.09 14.39
CA ASP A 341 16.84 7.19 13.69
C ASP A 341 15.81 7.90 14.59
N GLY A 342 15.51 7.37 15.78
CA GLY A 342 14.60 8.02 16.73
C GLY A 342 13.11 7.88 16.40
N ILE A 343 12.75 7.04 15.43
CA ILE A 343 11.35 6.75 15.04
C ILE A 343 11.03 5.29 15.33
N MET A 344 9.79 5.01 15.77
CA MET A 344 9.39 3.66 16.17
C MET A 344 8.55 2.99 15.08
N PRO A 345 9.13 2.15 14.20
CA PRO A 345 8.37 1.50 13.14
C PRO A 345 7.58 0.29 13.66
N GLY A 346 6.52 -0.10 12.95
CA GLY A 346 5.79 -1.36 13.22
C GLY A 346 6.63 -2.62 12.97
N PHE A 347 6.15 -3.78 13.42
CA PHE A 347 6.91 -5.04 13.29
C PHE A 347 7.12 -5.49 11.83
N SER A 348 6.17 -5.23 10.94
CA SER A 348 6.35 -5.50 9.50
C SER A 348 7.48 -4.66 8.89
N SER A 349 7.57 -3.38 9.27
CA SER A 349 8.67 -2.48 8.93
C SER A 349 10.00 -2.94 9.57
N GLY A 350 9.97 -3.44 10.81
CA GLY A 350 11.13 -4.02 11.47
C GLY A 350 11.68 -5.25 10.75
N ALA A 351 10.81 -6.11 10.22
CA ALA A 351 11.23 -7.23 9.38
C ALA A 351 11.95 -6.75 8.12
N VAL A 352 11.41 -5.72 7.45
CA VAL A 352 12.05 -5.08 6.28
C VAL A 352 13.39 -4.45 6.66
N ALA A 353 13.46 -3.72 7.78
CA ALA A 353 14.69 -3.11 8.28
C ALA A 353 15.78 -4.17 8.53
N TYR A 354 15.42 -5.28 9.15
CA TYR A 354 16.36 -6.36 9.40
C TYR A 354 16.80 -7.09 8.12
N ALA A 355 15.89 -7.33 7.18
CA ALA A 355 16.24 -7.87 5.86
C ALA A 355 17.24 -6.97 5.14
N LEU A 356 17.06 -5.64 5.19
CA LEU A 356 18.01 -4.68 4.63
C LEU A 356 19.38 -4.76 5.29
N MET A 357 19.44 -4.87 6.62
CA MET A 357 20.72 -5.02 7.32
C MET A 357 21.51 -6.22 6.76
N LYS A 358 20.86 -7.39 6.62
CA LYS A 358 21.46 -8.58 6.00
C LYS A 358 21.92 -8.34 4.56
N LEU A 359 21.07 -7.71 3.74
CA LEU A 359 21.34 -7.47 2.32
C LEU A 359 22.48 -6.47 2.10
N VAL A 360 22.56 -5.44 2.94
CA VAL A 360 23.64 -4.44 2.94
C VAL A 360 24.96 -5.06 3.39
N GLU A 361 24.94 -5.87 4.45
CA GLU A 361 26.13 -6.58 4.94
C GLU A 361 26.71 -7.55 3.91
N ASN A 362 25.84 -8.23 3.16
CA ASN A 362 26.25 -9.18 2.12
C ASN A 362 26.60 -8.51 0.78
N GLY A 363 26.50 -7.17 0.66
CA GLY A 363 26.80 -6.44 -0.56
C GLY A 363 25.77 -6.62 -1.69
N SER A 364 24.57 -7.10 -1.38
CA SER A 364 23.49 -7.37 -2.35
C SER A 364 22.75 -6.11 -2.83
N LEU A 365 23.06 -4.94 -2.26
CA LEU A 365 22.42 -3.65 -2.53
C LEU A 365 23.48 -2.57 -2.78
N SER A 366 23.13 -1.60 -3.61
CA SER A 366 23.90 -0.37 -3.90
C SER A 366 22.94 0.76 -4.27
N GLY A 367 23.36 2.02 -4.24
CA GLY A 367 22.51 3.16 -4.60
C GLY A 367 21.29 3.40 -3.69
N ASP A 368 20.22 3.96 -4.26
CA ASP A 368 19.02 4.39 -3.53
C ASP A 368 17.97 3.27 -3.43
N VAL A 369 17.64 2.88 -2.21
CA VAL A 369 16.71 1.78 -1.91
C VAL A 369 15.43 2.35 -1.28
N ILE A 370 14.29 2.06 -1.88
CA ILE A 370 12.97 2.42 -1.34
C ILE A 370 12.47 1.32 -0.42
N VAL A 371 11.98 1.70 0.75
CA VAL A 371 11.31 0.80 1.67
C VAL A 371 9.96 1.39 2.08
N VAL A 372 8.98 0.53 2.28
CA VAL A 372 7.65 0.95 2.75
C VAL A 372 7.52 0.54 4.19
N PHE A 373 7.28 1.51 5.08
CA PHE A 373 7.02 1.27 6.49
C PHE A 373 5.51 1.39 6.75
N PRO A 374 4.78 0.27 6.83
CA PRO A 374 3.32 0.28 6.72
C PRO A 374 2.59 0.97 7.87
N ASP A 375 3.11 0.89 9.10
CA ASP A 375 2.51 1.50 10.28
C ASP A 375 3.52 1.79 11.42
N HIS A 376 3.00 2.38 12.51
CA HIS A 376 3.77 2.85 13.65
C HIS A 376 3.85 1.80 14.78
N GLY A 377 5.01 1.71 15.45
CA GLY A 377 5.30 0.71 16.48
C GLY A 377 4.50 0.85 17.77
N LEU A 378 3.96 2.03 18.06
CA LEU A 378 3.10 2.28 19.24
C LEU A 378 1.81 1.45 19.26
N LYS A 379 1.42 0.85 18.13
CA LYS A 379 0.26 -0.05 18.06
C LYS A 379 0.57 -1.43 18.66
N TYR A 380 1.84 -1.75 18.82
CA TYR A 380 2.34 -3.06 19.21
C TYR A 380 2.88 -3.08 20.65
N VAL A 381 2.37 -2.23 21.54
CA VAL A 381 2.86 -2.13 22.92
C VAL A 381 2.75 -3.45 23.68
N GLU A 382 1.63 -4.17 23.58
CA GLU A 382 1.48 -5.50 24.22
C GLU A 382 2.52 -6.51 23.70
N LEU A 383 2.82 -6.47 22.39
CA LEU A 383 3.79 -7.36 21.77
C LEU A 383 5.23 -6.97 22.16
N LEU A 384 5.53 -5.68 22.23
CA LEU A 384 6.81 -5.16 22.71
C LEU A 384 7.02 -5.53 24.18
N GLU A 385 5.99 -5.36 25.02
CA GLU A 385 6.02 -5.76 26.42
C GLU A 385 6.35 -7.25 26.53
N GLY A 386 5.63 -8.13 25.83
CA GLY A 386 5.90 -9.57 25.88
C GLY A 386 7.35 -9.91 25.47
N LEU A 387 7.81 -9.40 24.33
CA LEU A 387 9.14 -9.73 23.80
C LEU A 387 10.31 -9.07 24.56
N LEU A 388 10.09 -7.93 25.21
CA LEU A 388 11.10 -7.24 26.00
C LEU A 388 11.08 -7.67 27.46
N ALA A 389 9.93 -7.97 28.05
CA ALA A 389 9.83 -8.46 29.42
C ALA A 389 10.58 -9.79 29.58
N GLU A 390 10.47 -10.69 28.60
CA GLU A 390 11.24 -11.94 28.56
C GLU A 390 12.76 -11.71 28.56
N LYS A 391 13.25 -10.56 28.05
CA LYS A 391 14.69 -10.19 28.02
C LYS A 391 15.13 -9.27 29.16
N CYS A 392 14.23 -8.44 29.69
CA CYS A 392 14.50 -7.50 30.79
C CYS A 392 14.70 -8.20 32.14
N VAL A 393 14.32 -9.48 32.26
CA VAL A 393 14.63 -10.28 33.45
C VAL A 393 16.11 -10.71 33.49
N GLU A 394 16.82 -10.71 32.34
CA GLU A 394 18.23 -11.16 32.30
C GLU A 394 19.26 -10.01 32.38
N GLU A 395 18.99 -8.82 31.83
CA GLU A 395 19.98 -7.72 31.86
C GLU A 395 19.30 -6.34 31.96
N ALA A 396 19.25 -5.78 33.17
CA ALA A 396 19.13 -4.33 33.30
C ALA A 396 20.44 -3.69 32.80
N PRO A 397 20.43 -2.79 31.80
CA PRO A 397 21.65 -2.15 31.33
C PRO A 397 22.25 -1.29 32.45
N GLN A 398 23.38 -1.73 33.00
CA GLN A 398 24.11 -1.08 34.09
C GLN A 398 24.68 0.32 33.74
N SER A 399 24.52 0.81 32.51
CA SER A 399 25.23 2.00 32.02
C SER A 399 24.31 3.06 31.39
N TRP A 400 23.41 3.64 32.18
CA TRP A 400 22.77 4.93 31.86
C TRP A 400 23.65 6.15 32.22
N HIS A 401 24.87 5.93 32.72
CA HIS A 401 25.77 6.99 33.22
C HIS A 401 27.08 7.12 32.44
N GLN A 402 27.04 7.14 31.11
CA GLN A 402 28.13 7.75 30.35
C GLN A 402 27.58 8.84 29.42
N PRO A 403 27.87 10.13 29.69
CA PRO A 403 27.55 11.18 28.74
C PRO A 403 28.35 10.92 27.45
N TYR A 404 27.65 10.95 26.32
CA TYR A 404 28.27 10.89 25.00
C TYR A 404 29.29 12.04 24.89
N ALA A 405 30.58 11.69 24.82
CA ALA A 405 31.68 12.60 24.54
C ALA A 405 31.97 12.68 23.04
#